data_AF-A0A959PI52-F1
#
_entry.id   AF-A0A959PI52-F1
#
_cell.length_a   1.000
_cell.length_b   1.000
_cell.length_c   1.000
_cell.angle_alpha   90.00
_cell.angle_beta   90.00
_cell.angle_gamma   90.00
#
_symmetry.space_group_name_H-M   'P 1'
#
loop_
_entity.id
_entity.type
_entity.pdbx_description
1 polymer ?
#
loop_
_entity_poly.entity_id
_entity_poly.type
_entity_poly.pdbx_seq_one_letter_code
_entity_poly.pdbx_strand_id
1 'polypeptide(L)' 'KAMTNQSPNEIIRVMRLLRAKELLEKKAGNASEIAFMVGFNSLAYFSKCYRDHFGVPPSEDR' A
#
# COMPACT_ATOMS: atom_id res chain seq x y z
N LYS A 1 20.29 19.31 6.77
CA LYS A 1 20.17 17.95 6.20
C LYS A 1 18.89 17.34 6.77
N ALA A 2 17.85 17.14 5.96
CA ALA A 2 16.61 16.53 6.43
C ALA A 2 16.91 15.09 6.87
N MET A 3 16.46 14.71 8.07
CA MET A 3 16.85 13.46 8.75
C MET A 3 16.20 12.19 8.19
N THR A 4 15.53 12.26 7.06
CA THR A 4 15.02 11.09 6.33
C THR A 4 15.35 11.29 4.85
N ASN A 5 16.09 10.36 4.25
CA ASN A 5 16.45 10.41 2.83
C ASN A 5 15.25 10.07 1.92
N GLN A 6 14.03 10.31 2.40
CA GLN A 6 12.76 9.94 1.78
C GLN A 6 12.06 11.20 1.33
N SER A 7 11.61 11.20 0.08
CA SER A 7 10.73 12.24 -0.44
C SER A 7 9.37 12.22 0.27
N PRO A 8 8.67 13.36 0.37
CA PRO A 8 7.30 13.40 0.92
C PRO A 8 6.36 12.38 0.26
N ASN A 9 6.53 12.14 -1.04
CA ASN A 9 5.75 11.16 -1.80
C ASN A 9 6.01 9.72 -1.35
N GLU A 10 7.24 9.39 -0.94
CA GLU A 10 7.56 8.08 -0.37
C GLU A 10 6.89 7.88 0.98
N ILE A 11 6.92 8.90 1.84
CA ILE A 11 6.26 8.85 3.15
C ILE A 11 4.74 8.63 2.97
N ILE A 12 4.10 9.41 2.10
CA ILE A 12 2.66 9.25 1.81
C ILE A 12 2.36 7.84 1.28
N ARG A 13 3.18 7.34 0.36
CA ARG A 13 3.00 5.99 -0.20
C ARG A 13 3.11 4.92 0.86
N VAL A 14 4.09 4.99 1.76
CA VAL A 14 4.22 4.04 2.89
C VAL A 14 3.00 4.10 3.79
N MET A 15 2.51 5.29 4.15
CA MET A 15 1.30 5.43 4.97
C MET A 15 0.07 4.77 4.31
N ARG A 16 -0.09 4.92 2.99
CA ARG A 16 -1.16 4.25 2.24
C ARG A 16 -1.03 2.73 2.23
N LEU A 17 0.20 2.21 2.10
CA LEU A 17 0.48 0.77 2.12
C LEU A 17 0.19 0.15 3.49
N LEU A 18 0.61 0.81 4.58
CA LEU A 18 0.29 0.38 5.94
C LEU A 18 -1.21 0.29 6.16
N ARG A 19 -1.95 1.32 5.73
CA ARG A 19 -3.42 1.30 5.82
C ARG A 19 -4.05 0.21 4.97
N ALA A 20 -3.51 -0.08 3.78
CA ALA A 20 -4.00 -1.15 2.93
C ALA A 20 -3.84 -2.52 3.59
N LYS A 21 -2.69 -2.78 4.22
CA LYS A 21 -2.44 -4.04 4.94
C LYS A 21 -3.46 -4.28 6.05
N GLU A 22 -3.73 -3.27 6.88
CA GLU A 22 -4.76 -3.36 7.92
C GLU A 22 -6.15 -3.70 7.37
N LEU A 23 -6.51 -3.14 6.20
CA LEU A 23 -7.81 -3.39 5.57
C LEU A 23 -7.90 -4.78 4.94
N LEU A 24 -6.80 -5.25 4.35
CA LEU A 24 -6.68 -6.60 3.78
C LEU A 24 -6.82 -7.66 4.88
N GLU A 25 -6.06 -7.52 5.97
CA GLU A 25 -6.09 -8.44 7.11
C GLU A 25 -7.46 -8.50 7.79
N LYS A 26 -8.22 -7.39 7.73
CA LYS A 26 -9.59 -7.29 8.24
C LYS A 26 -10.66 -7.72 7.23
N LYS A 27 -10.27 -8.17 6.03
CA LYS A 27 -11.19 -8.55 4.94
C LYS A 27 -12.21 -7.45 4.60
N ALA A 28 -11.80 -6.18 4.70
CA ALA A 28 -12.68 -5.02 4.50
C ALA A 28 -13.07 -4.79 3.02
N GLY A 29 -12.50 -5.56 2.10
CA GLY A 29 -12.76 -5.50 0.67
C GLY A 29 -11.82 -6.43 -0.10
N ASN A 30 -11.89 -6.41 -1.42
CA ASN A 30 -10.88 -7.04 -2.26
C ASN A 30 -9.70 -6.09 -2.52
N ALA A 31 -8.59 -6.61 -3.04
CA ALA A 31 -7.36 -5.84 -3.26
C ALA A 31 -7.54 -4.64 -4.19
N SER A 32 -8.46 -4.72 -5.17
CA SER A 32 -8.77 -3.62 -6.08
C SER A 32 -9.46 -2.47 -5.35
N GLU A 33 -10.54 -2.79 -4.61
CA GLU A 33 -11.28 -1.82 -3.81
C GLU A 33 -10.38 -1.13 -2.78
N ILE A 34 -9.55 -1.90 -2.08
CA ILE A 34 -8.64 -1.38 -1.07
C ILE A 34 -7.57 -0.48 -1.69
N ALA A 35 -7.03 -0.83 -2.87
CA ALA A 35 -6.06 0.00 -3.57
C ALA A 35 -6.62 1.40 -3.85
N PHE A 36 -7.83 1.49 -4.38
CA PHE A 36 -8.48 2.77 -4.66
C PHE A 36 -8.88 3.50 -3.36
N MET A 37 -9.34 2.78 -2.34
CA MET A 37 -9.74 3.34 -1.04
C MET A 37 -8.59 4.06 -0.32
N VAL A 38 -7.37 3.52 -0.40
CA VAL A 38 -6.18 4.15 0.20
C VAL A 38 -5.51 5.16 -0.75
N GLY A 39 -6.11 5.45 -1.91
CA GLY A 39 -5.69 6.53 -2.80
C GLY A 39 -4.66 6.16 -3.86
N PHE A 40 -4.48 4.87 -4.19
CA PHE A 40 -3.77 4.50 -5.43
C PHE A 40 -4.69 4.67 -6.64
N ASN A 41 -4.15 5.23 -7.72
CA ASN A 41 -4.88 5.40 -8.98
C ASN A 41 -4.75 4.19 -9.92
N SER A 42 -3.98 3.17 -9.52
CA SER A 42 -3.72 1.98 -10.34
C SER A 42 -3.48 0.77 -9.46
N LEU A 43 -4.24 -0.29 -9.69
CA LEU A 43 -4.07 -1.59 -9.03
C LEU A 43 -2.69 -2.20 -9.32
N ALA A 44 -2.20 -2.07 -10.56
CA ALA A 44 -0.89 -2.62 -10.92
C ALA A 44 0.25 -1.92 -10.14
N TYR A 45 0.17 -0.59 -10.01
CA TYR A 45 1.15 0.17 -9.23
C TYR A 45 1.04 -0.11 -7.73
N PHE A 46 -0.18 -0.23 -7.21
CA PHE A 46 -0.43 -0.65 -5.83
C PHE A 46 0.21 -2.00 -5.54
N SER A 47 -0.12 -3.03 -6.32
CA SER A 47 0.38 -4.40 -6.12
C SER A 47 1.90 -4.47 -6.21
N LYS A 48 2.52 -3.69 -7.10
CA LYS A 48 3.98 -3.55 -7.15
C LYS A 48 4.51 -2.94 -5.86
N CYS A 49 4.04 -1.76 -5.47
CA CYS A 49 4.53 -1.08 -4.26
C CYS A 49 4.30 -1.89 -2.98
N TYR A 50 3.17 -2.59 -2.90
CA TYR A 50 2.81 -3.45 -1.77
C TYR A 50 3.82 -4.60 -1.64
N ARG A 51 4.07 -5.32 -2.73
CA ARG A 51 5.07 -6.40 -2.75
C ARG A 51 6.48 -5.88 -2.49
N ASP A 52 6.86 -4.74 -3.07
CA ASP A 52 8.18 -4.14 -2.84
C ASP A 52 8.37 -3.75 -1.36
N HIS A 53 7.29 -3.44 -0.62
CA HIS A 53 7.35 -3.02 0.78
C HIS A 53 7.19 -4.18 1.78
N PHE A 54 6.28 -5.13 1.53
CA PHE A 54 5.92 -6.22 2.45
C PHE A 54 6.49 -7.59 2.03
N GLY A 55 7.07 -7.71 0.85
CA GLY A 55 7.62 -8.96 0.31
C GLY A 55 6.59 -9.91 -0.32
N VAL A 56 5.29 -9.70 -0.07
CA VAL A 56 4.20 -10.56 -0.52
C VAL A 56 3.15 -9.77 -1.32
N PRO A 57 2.40 -10.39 -2.23
CA PRO A 57 1.31 -9.70 -2.93
C PRO A 57 0.14 -9.38 -1.97
N PRO A 58 -0.64 -8.33 -2.25
CA PRO A 58 -1.77 -7.94 -1.39
C PRO A 58 -2.85 -9.02 -1.24
N SER A 59 -2.94 -9.98 -2.18
CA SER A 59 -3.85 -11.11 -2.10
C SER A 59 -3.49 -12.13 -1.02
N GLU A 60 -2.23 -12.15 -0.56
CA GLU A 60 -1.76 -13.07 0.47
C GLU A 60 -2.16 -12.62 1.89
N ASP A 61 -2.26 -11.30 2.09
CA ASP A 61 -2.68 -10.69 3.35
C ASP A 61 -4.22 -10.57 3.49
N ARG A 62 -4.99 -11.27 2.64
CA ARG A 62 -6.46 -11.21 2.62
C ARG A 62 -7.11 -12.35 3.42
#